data_AF-A0A1B9YPE5-F1
#
_entry.id   AF-A0A1B9YPE5-F1
#
_cell.length_a   1.000
_cell.length_b   1.000
_cell.length_c   1.000
_cell.angle_alpha   90.00
_cell.angle_beta   90.00
_cell.angle_gamma   90.00
#
_symmetry.space_group_name_H-M   'P 1'
#
loop_
_entity.id
_entity.type
_entity.pdbx_description
1 polymer ?
#
loop_
_entity_poly.entity_id
_entity_poly.type
_entity_poly.pdbx_seq_one_letter_code
_entity_poly.pdbx_strand_id
1 'polypeptide(L)'
;MSDLDLTKRTNFTQNQNTGASQSLKDQMADAGAEVKQRAGDALQASTDVARDKFKEAADAAKDVASGTADQIEDQTRDKQRSGADFVERLAGNIREAAHAFESDAPFAARGINSVAGYVDDAAEKIRNGSFRDLVDGATDFARRQPAAFLGISVLAGFAAVRFLKASSGQSSASKRPENAREQSSSTQRSNMS
;
A
#
# COMPACT_ATOMS: atom_id res chain seq x y z
N MET A 1 -62.33 21.31 41.14
CA MET A 1 -62.05 21.56 39.72
C MET A 1 -60.54 21.54 39.57
N SER A 2 -60.06 20.55 38.84
CA SER A 2 -58.66 20.23 38.55
C SER A 2 -58.09 21.16 37.47
N ASP A 3 -56.82 21.53 37.60
CA ASP A 3 -55.73 21.50 36.59
C ASP A 3 -54.58 22.40 37.10
N LEU A 4 -53.38 21.92 37.43
CA LEU A 4 -52.29 21.39 36.57
C LEU A 4 -51.81 22.38 35.48
N ASP A 5 -50.62 22.95 35.68
CA ASP A 5 -49.40 22.81 34.85
C ASP A 5 -48.40 23.92 35.29
N LEU A 6 -47.25 23.68 35.93
CA LEU A 6 -46.09 22.84 35.65
C LEU A 6 -45.33 23.18 34.35
N THR A 7 -44.78 24.39 34.24
CA THR A 7 -43.67 24.61 33.31
C THR A 7 -42.52 25.40 33.91
N LYS A 8 -41.78 24.72 34.81
CA LYS A 8 -40.36 24.98 35.04
C LYS A 8 -39.57 23.95 34.22
N ARG A 9 -39.43 24.19 32.90
CA ARG A 9 -38.52 23.44 32.04
C ARG A 9 -37.34 24.32 31.62
N THR A 10 -36.22 24.10 32.31
CA THR A 10 -34.89 23.91 31.73
C THR A 10 -34.64 24.48 30.32
N ASN A 11 -33.97 25.63 30.25
CA ASN A 11 -33.10 25.98 29.13
C ASN A 11 -31.65 26.01 29.62
N PHE A 12 -31.09 24.82 29.81
CA PHE A 12 -29.65 24.59 29.91
C PHE A 12 -29.40 23.40 28.99
N THR A 13 -28.93 23.67 27.77
CA THR A 13 -28.08 22.83 26.89
C THR A 13 -28.19 23.36 25.46
N GLN A 14 -27.37 24.35 25.12
CA GLN A 14 -27.04 24.62 23.72
C GLN A 14 -25.62 25.19 23.64
N ASN A 15 -24.61 24.42 24.06
CA ASN A 15 -23.22 24.66 23.65
C ASN A 15 -22.29 23.49 24.02
N GLN A 16 -22.43 22.31 23.38
CA GLN A 16 -21.48 21.21 23.56
C GLN A 16 -20.77 20.74 22.28
N ASN A 17 -20.98 21.39 21.13
CA ASN A 17 -20.40 20.93 19.86
C ASN A 17 -19.15 21.71 19.40
N THR A 18 -18.76 22.78 20.10
CA THR A 18 -17.63 23.64 19.69
C THR A 18 -16.36 23.39 20.53
N GLY A 19 -16.49 22.83 21.74
CA GLY A 19 -15.37 22.61 22.67
C GLY A 19 -14.55 21.35 22.39
N ALA A 20 -15.16 20.27 21.90
CA ALA A 20 -14.47 18.99 21.66
C ALA A 20 -13.51 19.05 20.45
N SER A 21 -13.87 19.80 19.41
CA SER A 21 -13.01 20.00 18.24
C SER A 21 -11.85 20.95 18.52
N GLN A 22 -12.05 21.91 19.44
CA GLN A 22 -11.02 22.86 19.84
C GLN A 22 -9.99 22.21 20.77
N SER A 23 -10.44 21.48 21.79
CA SER A 23 -9.56 20.75 22.71
C SER A 23 -8.76 19.63 22.03
N LEU A 24 -9.34 18.96 21.02
CA LEU A 24 -8.62 17.98 20.22
C LEU A 24 -7.58 18.64 19.31
N LYS A 25 -7.89 19.80 18.73
CA LYS A 25 -6.95 20.55 17.89
C LYS A 25 -5.78 21.11 18.69
N ASP A 26 -6.03 21.59 19.92
CA ASP A 26 -4.99 22.07 20.82
C ASP A 26 -4.09 20.92 21.30
N GLN A 27 -4.66 19.77 21.69
CA GLN A 27 -3.88 18.57 22.05
C GLN A 27 -3.03 18.06 20.87
N MET A 28 -3.57 18.11 19.66
CA MET A 28 -2.86 17.71 18.45
C MET A 28 -1.78 18.71 18.05
N ALA A 29 -1.97 20.01 18.34
CA ALA A 29 -0.97 21.04 18.13
C ALA A 29 0.21 20.90 19.10
N ASP A 30 -0.05 20.64 20.39
CA ASP A 30 0.98 20.41 21.40
C ASP A 30 1.77 19.12 21.14
N ALA A 31 1.07 18.01 20.89
CA ALA A 31 1.72 16.75 20.52
C ALA A 31 2.49 16.87 19.20
N GLY A 32 1.95 17.63 18.23
CA GLY A 32 2.60 17.91 16.96
C GLY A 32 3.86 18.75 17.11
N ALA A 33 3.89 19.72 18.03
CA ALA A 33 5.05 20.54 18.32
C ALA A 33 6.19 19.72 18.93
N GLU A 34 5.89 18.85 19.90
CA GLU A 34 6.87 17.97 20.55
C GLU A 34 7.43 16.93 19.56
N VAL A 35 6.56 16.31 18.75
CA VAL A 35 6.99 15.39 17.69
C VAL A 35 7.84 16.11 16.65
N LYS A 36 7.47 17.32 16.23
CA LYS A 36 8.25 18.11 15.26
C LYS A 36 9.63 18.46 15.81
N GLN A 37 9.73 18.75 17.11
CA GLN A 37 11.00 19.07 17.76
C GLN A 37 11.91 17.83 17.84
N ARG A 38 11.40 16.71 18.39
CA ARG A 38 12.16 15.45 18.46
C ARG A 38 12.50 14.88 17.08
N ALA A 39 11.57 14.96 16.14
CA ALA A 39 11.81 14.57 14.76
C ALA A 39 12.85 15.49 14.12
N GLY A 40 12.87 16.79 14.44
CA GLY A 40 13.89 17.73 13.97
C GLY A 40 15.29 17.33 14.43
N ASP A 41 15.48 17.06 15.72
CA ASP A 41 16.77 16.65 16.28
C ASP A 41 17.24 15.29 15.74
N ALA A 42 16.33 14.31 15.69
CA ALA A 42 16.62 12.99 15.15
C ALA A 42 16.87 13.02 13.63
N LEU A 43 16.13 13.84 12.87
CA LEU A 43 16.36 14.07 11.46
C LEU A 43 17.73 14.69 11.24
N GLN A 44 18.13 15.68 12.04
CA GLN A 44 19.39 16.37 11.83
C GLN A 44 20.58 15.43 12.04
N ALA A 45 20.59 14.64 13.12
CA ALA A 45 21.61 13.62 13.36
C ALA A 45 21.58 12.48 12.32
N SER A 46 20.37 12.07 11.89
CA SER A 46 20.23 11.01 10.89
C SER A 46 20.52 11.51 9.47
N THR A 47 20.37 12.80 9.17
CA THR A 47 20.53 13.35 7.82
C THR A 47 21.97 13.27 7.36
N ASP A 48 22.95 13.48 8.24
CA ASP A 48 24.36 13.40 7.86
C ASP A 48 24.75 11.96 7.52
N VAL A 49 24.40 10.99 8.39
CA VAL A 49 24.64 9.55 8.13
C VAL A 49 23.84 9.05 6.94
N ALA A 50 22.57 9.47 6.82
CA ALA A 50 21.70 9.10 5.72
C ALA A 50 22.20 9.70 4.41
N ARG A 51 22.73 10.92 4.38
CA ARG A 51 23.28 11.53 3.15
C ARG A 51 24.44 10.73 2.61
N ASP A 52 25.36 10.30 3.46
CA ASP A 52 26.53 9.54 3.01
C ASP A 52 26.12 8.15 2.52
N LYS A 53 25.24 7.47 3.25
CA LYS A 53 24.70 6.17 2.81
C LYS A 53 23.80 6.29 1.58
N PHE A 54 23.08 7.39 1.45
CA PHE A 54 22.23 7.67 0.30
C PHE A 54 23.06 7.94 -0.95
N LYS A 55 24.19 8.67 -0.85
CA LYS A 55 25.11 8.84 -1.98
C LYS A 55 25.66 7.51 -2.46
N GLU A 56 26.17 6.69 -1.55
CA GLU A 56 26.69 5.34 -1.85
C GLU A 56 25.62 4.46 -2.52
N ALA A 57 24.40 4.46 -1.99
CA ALA A 57 23.28 3.73 -2.57
C ALA A 57 22.81 4.32 -3.91
N ALA A 58 22.82 5.64 -4.07
CA ALA A 58 22.44 6.33 -5.30
C ALA A 58 23.43 6.05 -6.43
N ASP A 59 24.73 6.04 -6.13
CA ASP A 59 25.77 5.69 -7.10
C ASP A 59 25.63 4.23 -7.54
N ALA A 60 25.46 3.30 -6.59
CA ALA A 60 25.20 1.88 -6.92
C ALA A 60 23.92 1.69 -7.73
N ALA A 61 22.84 2.42 -7.39
CA ALA A 61 21.59 2.37 -8.13
C ALA A 61 21.74 2.94 -9.55
N LYS A 62 22.53 4.01 -9.72
CA LYS A 62 22.80 4.63 -11.03
C LYS A 62 23.57 3.67 -11.95
N ASP A 63 24.56 2.96 -11.43
CA ASP A 63 25.32 1.97 -12.19
C ASP A 63 24.42 0.82 -12.66
N VAL A 64 23.60 0.27 -11.76
CA VAL A 64 22.63 -0.79 -12.10
C VAL A 64 21.58 -0.30 -13.11
N ALA A 65 21.05 0.90 -12.91
CA ALA A 65 20.05 1.48 -13.80
C ALA A 65 20.61 1.69 -15.21
N SER A 66 21.83 2.22 -15.34
CA SER A 66 22.47 2.43 -16.64
C SER A 66 22.74 1.12 -17.38
N GLY A 67 23.19 0.06 -16.70
CA GLY A 67 23.46 -1.24 -17.33
C GLY A 67 22.21 -2.09 -17.65
N THR A 68 21.09 -1.82 -16.99
CA THR A 68 19.85 -2.62 -17.12
C THR A 68 18.80 -1.92 -17.98
N ALA A 69 18.73 -0.59 -17.98
CA ALA A 69 17.72 0.17 -18.73
C ALA A 69 17.77 -0.16 -20.23
N ASP A 70 18.96 -0.23 -20.81
CA ASP A 70 19.15 -0.56 -22.23
C ASP A 70 18.63 -1.97 -22.59
N GLN A 71 18.67 -2.92 -21.65
CA GLN A 71 18.17 -4.29 -21.87
C GLN A 71 16.67 -4.45 -21.65
N ILE A 72 16.08 -3.59 -20.80
CA ILE A 72 14.65 -3.62 -20.49
C ILE A 72 13.84 -3.05 -21.66
N GLU A 73 14.35 -2.03 -22.34
CA GLU A 73 13.66 -1.37 -23.45
C GLU A 73 13.40 -2.37 -24.61
N ASP A 74 14.39 -3.21 -24.94
CA ASP A 74 14.28 -4.23 -25.99
C ASP A 74 13.35 -5.40 -25.61
N GLN A 75 13.28 -5.79 -24.33
CA GLN A 75 12.41 -6.89 -23.86
C GLN A 75 10.94 -6.50 -23.63
N THR A 76 10.64 -5.20 -23.62
CA THR A 76 9.30 -4.71 -23.25
C THR A 76 8.29 -4.84 -24.40
N ARG A 77 8.75 -4.79 -25.66
CA ARG A 77 7.88 -4.94 -26.85
C ARG A 77 7.20 -6.32 -26.95
N ASP A 78 7.85 -7.38 -26.48
CA ASP A 78 7.32 -8.75 -26.57
C ASP A 78 6.41 -9.16 -25.39
N LYS A 79 6.52 -8.50 -24.23
CA LYS A 79 5.76 -8.85 -23.00
C LYS A 79 4.45 -8.08 -22.83
N GLN A 80 4.17 -7.10 -23.69
CA GLN A 80 3.03 -6.19 -23.55
C GLN A 80 1.66 -6.89 -23.69
N ARG A 81 1.57 -8.02 -24.41
CA ARG A 81 0.32 -8.79 -24.56
C ARG A 81 -0.09 -9.55 -23.29
N SER A 82 0.85 -10.10 -22.51
CA SER A 82 0.53 -10.80 -21.26
C SER A 82 0.17 -9.86 -20.10
N GLY A 83 0.47 -8.57 -20.22
CA GLY A 83 0.12 -7.57 -19.20
C GLY A 83 -1.37 -7.20 -19.19
N ALA A 84 -2.03 -7.21 -20.35
CA ALA A 84 -3.44 -6.81 -20.46
C ALA A 84 -4.37 -7.73 -19.67
N ASP A 85 -4.18 -9.06 -19.77
CA ASP A 85 -4.97 -10.04 -19.03
C ASP A 85 -4.78 -9.92 -17.50
N PHE A 86 -3.61 -9.51 -17.05
CA PHE A 86 -3.33 -9.28 -15.63
C PHE A 86 -4.01 -8.01 -15.12
N VAL A 87 -3.95 -6.93 -15.90
CA VAL A 87 -4.61 -5.66 -15.60
C VAL A 87 -6.13 -5.83 -15.56
N GLU A 88 -6.72 -6.58 -16.49
CA GLU A 88 -8.16 -6.85 -16.53
C GLU A 88 -8.64 -7.62 -15.30
N ARG A 89 -7.89 -8.66 -14.89
CA ARG A 89 -8.18 -9.43 -13.66
C ARG A 89 -8.06 -8.57 -12.40
N LEU A 90 -7.06 -7.68 -12.35
CA LEU A 90 -6.88 -6.78 -11.23
C LEU A 90 -7.98 -5.72 -11.16
N ALA A 91 -8.36 -5.15 -12.31
CA ALA A 91 -9.45 -4.18 -12.41
C ALA A 91 -10.79 -4.80 -11.95
N GLY A 92 -11.06 -6.06 -12.32
CA GLY A 92 -12.21 -6.82 -11.82
C GLY A 92 -12.24 -6.90 -10.30
N ASN A 93 -11.13 -7.31 -9.67
CA ASN A 93 -11.03 -7.44 -8.21
C ASN A 93 -11.18 -6.08 -7.48
N ILE A 94 -10.64 -5.00 -8.05
CA ILE A 94 -10.74 -3.66 -7.49
C ILE A 94 -12.17 -3.11 -7.61
N ARG A 95 -12.85 -3.35 -8.73
CA ARG A 95 -14.26 -2.96 -8.94
C ARG A 95 -15.17 -3.67 -7.92
N GLU A 96 -14.96 -4.97 -7.71
CA GLU A 96 -15.65 -5.77 -6.70
C GLU A 96 -15.47 -5.20 -5.29
N ALA A 97 -14.22 -4.88 -4.91
CA ALA A 97 -13.89 -4.30 -3.61
C ALA A 97 -14.41 -2.86 -3.44
N ALA A 98 -14.42 -2.06 -4.50
CA ALA A 98 -14.96 -0.70 -4.48
C ALA A 98 -16.48 -0.70 -4.25
N HIS A 99 -17.21 -1.64 -4.87
CA HIS A 99 -18.64 -1.83 -4.61
C HIS A 99 -18.93 -2.22 -3.14
N ALA A 100 -18.02 -2.93 -2.47
CA ALA A 100 -18.13 -3.22 -1.05
C ALA A 100 -17.85 -1.99 -0.15
N PHE A 101 -17.01 -1.05 -0.60
CA PHE A 101 -16.63 0.15 0.16
C PHE A 101 -17.55 1.37 -0.04
N GLU A 102 -18.32 1.40 -1.13
CA GLU A 102 -19.19 2.52 -1.49
C GLU A 102 -20.32 2.76 -0.46
N SER A 103 -20.73 1.72 0.26
CA SER A 103 -21.73 1.83 1.35
C SER A 103 -21.16 2.34 2.67
N ASP A 104 -19.85 2.19 2.92
CA ASP A 104 -19.25 2.37 4.26
C ASP A 104 -18.42 3.67 4.42
N ALA A 105 -17.98 4.32 3.34
CA ALA A 105 -17.03 5.45 3.45
C ALA A 105 -17.26 6.61 2.44
N PRO A 106 -18.30 7.45 2.63
CA PRO A 106 -18.59 8.60 1.75
C PRO A 106 -17.53 9.72 1.75
N PHE A 107 -16.63 9.76 2.75
CA PHE A 107 -15.51 10.72 2.78
C PHE A 107 -14.37 10.32 1.81
N ALA A 108 -14.20 9.03 1.52
CA ALA A 108 -13.20 8.55 0.57
C ALA A 108 -13.58 8.85 -0.89
N ALA A 109 -14.89 8.88 -1.21
CA ALA A 109 -15.41 9.09 -2.57
C ALA A 109 -14.96 10.42 -3.22
N ARG A 110 -14.84 11.50 -2.44
CA ARG A 110 -14.37 12.81 -2.95
C ARG A 110 -12.87 12.85 -3.25
N GLY A 111 -12.07 12.08 -2.52
CA GLY A 111 -10.64 11.92 -2.80
C GLY A 111 -10.39 11.06 -4.05
N ILE A 112 -11.19 10.01 -4.23
CA ILE A 112 -11.05 9.03 -5.33
C ILE A 112 -11.34 9.67 -6.70
N ASN A 113 -12.33 10.56 -6.82
CA ASN A 113 -12.63 11.23 -8.10
C ASN A 113 -11.49 12.13 -8.60
N SER A 114 -10.68 12.67 -7.67
CA SER A 114 -9.51 13.48 -8.02
C SER A 114 -8.33 12.62 -8.49
N VAL A 115 -8.30 11.34 -8.12
CA VAL A 115 -7.25 10.38 -8.50
C VAL A 115 -7.54 9.75 -9.86
N ALA A 116 -8.82 9.56 -10.21
CA ALA A 116 -9.24 8.91 -11.45
C ALA A 116 -8.65 9.57 -12.71
N GLY A 117 -8.61 10.91 -12.77
CA GLY A 117 -8.03 11.63 -13.91
C GLY A 117 -6.53 11.39 -14.10
N TYR A 118 -5.77 11.24 -13.01
CA TYR A 118 -4.33 10.95 -13.09
C TYR A 118 -4.04 9.51 -13.53
N VAL A 119 -4.97 8.59 -13.29
CA VAL A 119 -4.83 7.18 -13.70
C VAL A 119 -5.00 7.03 -15.21
N ASP A 120 -5.92 7.79 -15.80
CA ASP A 120 -6.19 7.76 -17.24
C ASP A 120 -4.99 8.32 -18.04
N ASP A 121 -4.46 9.47 -17.62
CA ASP A 121 -3.23 10.06 -18.17
C ASP A 121 -2.02 9.11 -18.04
N ALA A 122 -1.92 8.40 -16.92
CA ALA A 122 -0.84 7.44 -16.70
C ALA A 122 -0.98 6.21 -17.62
N ALA A 123 -2.20 5.71 -17.82
CA ALA A 123 -2.48 4.58 -18.70
C ALA A 123 -2.16 4.89 -20.17
N GLU A 124 -2.47 6.12 -20.63
CA GLU A 124 -2.17 6.55 -22.00
C GLU A 124 -0.66 6.70 -22.24
N LYS A 125 0.10 7.21 -21.26
CA LYS A 125 1.57 7.26 -21.29
C LYS A 125 2.21 5.87 -21.32
N ILE A 126 1.69 4.92 -20.53
CA ILE A 126 2.15 3.52 -20.54
C ILE A 126 1.88 2.86 -21.90
N ARG A 127 0.73 3.16 -22.53
CA ARG A 127 0.35 2.61 -23.84
C ARG A 127 1.23 3.14 -24.98
N ASN A 128 1.61 4.40 -24.91
CA ASN A 128 2.43 5.06 -25.93
C ASN A 128 3.95 4.86 -25.73
N GLY A 129 4.35 4.12 -24.69
CA GLY A 129 5.68 3.49 -24.61
C GLY A 129 6.84 4.43 -24.24
N SER A 130 6.58 5.62 -23.70
CA SER A 130 7.65 6.53 -23.27
C SER A 130 8.02 6.31 -21.80
N PHE A 131 8.79 5.24 -21.52
CA PHE A 131 9.33 4.97 -20.18
C PHE A 131 10.10 6.17 -19.61
N ARG A 132 10.82 6.91 -20.47
CA ARG A 132 11.50 8.17 -20.12
C ARG A 132 10.51 9.20 -19.56
N ASP A 133 9.37 9.41 -20.20
CA ASP A 133 8.36 10.38 -19.76
C ASP A 133 7.71 9.98 -18.44
N LEU A 134 7.59 8.68 -18.17
CA LEU A 134 7.09 8.16 -16.89
C LEU A 134 8.09 8.44 -15.76
N VAL A 135 9.39 8.21 -16.00
CA VAL A 135 10.45 8.49 -15.03
C VAL A 135 10.57 9.99 -14.76
N ASP A 136 10.49 10.81 -15.81
CA ASP A 136 10.53 12.26 -15.69
C ASP A 136 9.28 12.78 -14.94
N GLY A 137 8.11 12.23 -15.22
CA GLY A 137 6.86 12.53 -14.50
C GLY A 137 6.92 12.15 -13.01
N ALA A 138 7.47 10.97 -12.69
CA ALA A 138 7.67 10.54 -11.31
C ALA A 138 8.67 11.46 -10.57
N THR A 139 9.72 11.92 -11.27
CA THR A 139 10.71 12.86 -10.72
C THR A 139 10.08 14.22 -10.45
N ASP A 140 9.24 14.74 -11.35
CA ASP A 140 8.52 16.00 -11.13
C ASP A 140 7.54 15.90 -9.96
N PHE A 141 6.80 14.79 -9.87
CA PHE A 141 5.90 14.51 -8.75
C PHE A 141 6.65 14.48 -7.40
N ALA A 142 7.79 13.80 -7.34
CA ALA A 142 8.61 13.75 -6.13
C ALA A 142 9.07 15.14 -5.66
N ARG A 143 9.37 16.04 -6.61
CA ARG A 143 9.76 17.43 -6.32
C ARG A 143 8.58 18.29 -5.87
N ARG A 144 7.40 18.11 -6.48
CA ARG A 144 6.19 18.88 -6.15
C ARG A 144 5.54 18.45 -4.83
N GLN A 145 5.55 17.15 -4.54
CA GLN A 145 4.85 16.56 -3.40
C GLN A 145 5.76 15.57 -2.64
N PRO A 146 6.80 16.06 -1.94
CA PRO A 146 7.76 15.20 -1.26
C PRO A 146 7.09 14.30 -0.19
N ALA A 147 6.09 14.81 0.52
CA ALA A 147 5.36 14.02 1.52
C ALA A 147 4.57 12.85 0.91
N ALA A 148 3.89 13.08 -0.22
CA ALA A 148 3.13 12.03 -0.90
C ALA A 148 4.07 10.97 -1.49
N PHE A 149 5.18 11.40 -2.10
CA PHE A 149 6.19 10.50 -2.63
C PHE A 149 6.82 9.62 -1.54
N LEU A 150 7.16 10.19 -0.38
CA LEU A 150 7.66 9.42 0.77
C LEU A 150 6.61 8.41 1.28
N GLY A 151 5.34 8.81 1.37
CA GLY A 151 4.26 7.92 1.77
C GLY A 151 4.12 6.71 0.84
N ILE A 152 4.09 6.95 -0.48
CA ILE A 152 4.03 5.90 -1.49
C ILE A 152 5.28 5.02 -1.46
N SER A 153 6.47 5.61 -1.29
CA SER A 153 7.74 4.88 -1.26
C SER A 153 7.82 3.91 -0.07
N VAL A 154 7.36 4.34 1.11
CA VAL A 154 7.31 3.47 2.30
C VAL A 154 6.34 2.31 2.08
N LEU A 155 5.16 2.58 1.52
CA LEU A 155 4.18 1.54 1.19
C LEU A 155 4.74 0.55 0.17
N ALA A 156 5.39 1.03 -0.88
CA ALA A 156 6.03 0.21 -1.91
C ALA A 156 7.16 -0.65 -1.33
N GLY A 157 8.01 -0.08 -0.46
CA GLY A 157 9.07 -0.81 0.22
C GLY A 157 8.53 -1.94 1.11
N PHE A 158 7.49 -1.66 1.89
CA PHE A 158 6.82 -2.70 2.69
C PHE A 158 6.19 -3.79 1.82
N ALA A 159 5.50 -3.41 0.74
CA ALA A 159 4.90 -4.34 -0.20
C ALA A 159 5.96 -5.25 -0.84
N ALA A 160 7.12 -4.69 -1.23
CA ALA A 160 8.23 -5.45 -1.77
C ALA A 160 8.77 -6.47 -0.76
N VAL A 161 9.01 -6.06 0.49
CA VAL A 161 9.43 -6.99 1.56
C VAL A 161 8.39 -8.09 1.80
N ARG A 162 7.11 -7.71 1.81
CA ARG A 162 6.00 -8.65 2.00
C ARG A 162 5.90 -9.64 0.85
N PHE A 163 6.13 -9.20 -0.38
CA PHE A 163 6.16 -10.03 -1.58
C PHE A 163 7.36 -10.98 -1.57
N LEU A 164 8.56 -10.50 -1.25
CA LEU A 164 9.75 -11.35 -1.10
C LEU A 164 9.54 -12.42 -0.03
N LYS A 165 8.96 -12.06 1.12
CA LYS A 165 8.60 -13.01 2.19
C LYS A 165 7.48 -13.97 1.80
N ALA A 166 6.52 -13.54 0.96
CA ALA A 166 5.49 -14.42 0.42
C ALA A 166 6.10 -15.42 -0.58
N SER A 167 6.98 -14.94 -1.46
CA SER A 167 7.61 -15.74 -2.50
C SER A 167 8.55 -16.80 -1.94
N SER A 168 9.20 -16.54 -0.80
CA SER A 168 10.04 -17.54 -0.12
C SER A 168 9.25 -18.58 0.66
N GLY A 169 7.97 -18.32 0.96
CA GLY A 169 7.07 -19.26 1.63
C GLY A 169 6.44 -20.32 0.73
N GLN A 170 6.61 -20.23 -0.60
CA GLN A 170 5.96 -21.13 -1.57
C GLN A 170 6.78 -22.39 -1.90
N SER A 171 7.92 -22.63 -1.24
CA SER A 171 8.81 -23.77 -1.52
C SER A 171 8.59 -25.00 -0.61
N SER A 172 7.59 -24.99 0.27
CA SER A 172 7.38 -26.08 1.26
C SER A 172 5.95 -26.61 1.25
N ALA A 173 5.44 -27.02 0.10
CA ALA A 173 4.20 -27.80 -0.01
C ALA A 173 4.35 -28.96 -1.00
N SER A 174 5.45 -29.71 -0.88
CA SER A 174 5.62 -30.99 -1.56
C SER A 174 6.57 -31.90 -0.78
N LYS A 175 6.26 -32.10 0.50
CA LYS A 175 6.67 -33.32 1.23
C LYS A 175 5.43 -33.91 1.89
N ARG A 176 4.70 -34.69 1.11
CA ARG A 176 3.69 -35.60 1.63
C ARG A 176 4.44 -36.78 2.26
N PRO A 177 4.36 -37.03 3.57
CA PRO A 177 4.86 -38.27 4.14
C PRO A 177 3.92 -39.40 3.71
N GLU A 178 4.35 -40.22 2.76
CA GLU A 178 3.73 -41.51 2.49
C GLU A 178 4.14 -42.47 3.61
N ASN A 179 3.41 -42.41 4.72
CA ASN A 179 3.50 -43.40 5.78
C ASN A 179 2.09 -43.70 6.26
N ALA A 180 1.41 -44.63 5.57
CA ALA A 180 0.23 -45.32 6.08
C ALA A 180 -0.14 -46.51 5.19
N ARG A 181 0.45 -47.70 5.46
CA ARG A 181 -0.29 -48.95 5.75
C ARG A 181 0.66 -50.12 5.90
N GLU A 182 1.17 -50.27 7.12
CA GLU A 182 1.29 -51.61 7.69
C GLU A 182 -0.11 -52.09 8.15
N GLN A 183 -0.24 -53.41 8.26
CA GLN A 183 -1.31 -54.18 8.90
C GLN A 183 -2.53 -54.50 8.03
N SER A 184 -2.56 -55.73 7.49
CA SER A 184 -3.45 -56.80 7.99
C SER A 184 -3.30 -58.08 7.16
N SER A 185 -2.54 -59.04 7.70
CA SER A 185 -2.75 -60.50 7.70
C SER A 185 -3.66 -61.17 6.66
N SER A 186 -3.15 -62.20 5.98
CA SER A 186 -3.71 -63.57 6.11
C SER A 186 -2.81 -64.63 5.45
N THR A 187 -2.22 -65.45 6.31
CA THR A 187 -1.85 -66.85 6.13
C THR A 187 -2.66 -67.62 5.08
N GLN A 188 -1.99 -68.23 4.08
CA GLN A 188 -2.40 -69.54 3.54
C GLN A 188 -1.22 -70.15 2.76
N ARG A 189 -0.35 -70.92 3.42
CA ARG A 189 -0.31 -72.40 3.36
C ARG A 189 -0.54 -72.99 1.96
N SER A 190 0.53 -73.58 1.40
CA SER A 190 0.65 -74.98 0.95
C SER A 190 1.61 -75.07 -0.25
N ASN A 191 2.87 -75.46 -0.05
CA ASN A 191 3.41 -76.83 0.00
C ASN A 191 3.57 -77.47 -1.40
N MET A 192 4.84 -77.68 -1.78
CA MET A 192 5.45 -78.81 -2.54
C MET A 192 4.63 -79.43 -3.69
N SER A 193 5.15 -79.48 -4.91
CA SER A 193 6.23 -80.38 -5.35
C SER A 193 6.65 -80.05 -6.78
#